data_AF-A0A1V6MZ02-F1
#
_entry.id   AF-A0A1V6MZ02-F1
#
_cell.length_a   1.000
_cell.length_b   1.000
_cell.length_c   1.000
_cell.angle_alpha   90.00
_cell.angle_beta   90.00
_cell.angle_gamma   90.00
#
_symmetry.space_group_name_H-M   'P 1'
#
loop_
_entity.id
_entity.type
_entity.pdbx_description
1 polymer ?
#
loop_
_entity_poly.entity_id
_entity_poly.type
_entity_poly.pdbx_seq_one_letter_code
_entity_poly.pdbx_strand_id
1 'polypeptide(L)'
;MRSVAAETNQDGRVELFAVNDAGDIFHRWQLAGGGWSSWNQIEGNLKSIAVARNGEGRLELFGTNSLDQVWRRSQLAPSGSTGWSGWTEFTDGTPLRSVAAEQRTDSPGDSTDGGIEVVGFTRSGEVFHRREQSAGGLWSGWNRLDGNLKPLFSVTDNTMRDVFVEGIHTPNAVVRIIGDVNLDISGLDEQSIAAGVQIIGDRTHNEWGPRLFTRTFPKRLFIVESDNQDRNADGVRFTGIRLDGGRMEQAETEEPDADAISIVSARNVVVEQSAIYGWRGAAVDVRDIHNRIGRSDTATMPLVDGNFLHHNQHQTGDVFGGGHGGGYGVVISRGAYARIEHNTFDYNRHAITGDGREGTGFLASHNLILPNGGWNTDVYHTHQVDMHGREDCGIFGSYNCGLAGEYMEFRGNTVLYKATTAVKLRGTPTVGFDVVGNVFSHPYLYPGITGGATHSGAVEETETGLHPSANKLNWQVSSGLRDNAGDFNGDGAIDDFMATTLGWWFGSNDSGWHYMRNSTVPLSGIARFTDADANGKTDIVRKDGIIHYS
;
A
#
# COMPACT_ATOMS: atom_id res chain seq x y z
N MET A 1 -13.53 21.44 24.19
CA MET A 1 -12.95 20.71 25.35
C MET A 1 -12.17 19.57 24.77
N ARG A 2 -10.86 19.48 25.04
CA ARG A 2 -9.94 18.61 24.32
C ARG A 2 -9.53 17.36 25.09
N SER A 3 -9.42 17.47 26.41
CA SER A 3 -8.99 16.37 27.28
C SER A 3 -9.62 16.50 28.66
N VAL A 4 -9.86 15.38 29.32
CA VAL A 4 -10.50 15.27 30.63
C VAL A 4 -9.89 14.07 31.36
N ALA A 5 -9.65 14.23 32.66
CA ALA A 5 -9.22 13.17 33.54
C ALA A 5 -9.93 13.29 34.90
N ALA A 6 -10.22 12.17 35.53
CA ALA A 6 -10.84 12.13 36.84
C ALA A 6 -10.21 11.04 37.70
N GLU A 7 -10.11 11.29 39.01
CA GLU A 7 -9.64 10.31 39.98
C GLU A 7 -10.34 10.52 41.32
N THR A 8 -10.44 9.45 42.10
CA THR A 8 -10.89 9.46 43.49
C THR A 8 -9.76 9.87 44.42
N ASN A 9 -9.96 10.96 45.15
CA ASN A 9 -9.06 11.36 46.22
C ASN A 9 -9.14 10.35 47.40
N GLN A 10 -8.23 10.44 48.36
CA GLN A 10 -8.14 9.47 49.46
C GLN A 10 -9.41 9.41 50.33
N ASP A 11 -10.13 10.53 50.45
CA ASP A 11 -11.42 10.64 51.13
C ASP A 11 -12.60 10.05 50.31
N GLY A 12 -12.34 9.49 49.13
CA GLY A 12 -13.33 8.88 48.23
C GLY A 12 -14.03 9.87 47.30
N ARG A 13 -13.69 11.16 47.38
CA ARG A 13 -14.29 12.22 46.58
C ARG A 13 -13.71 12.25 45.17
N VAL A 14 -14.55 12.44 44.15
CA VAL A 14 -14.06 12.57 42.77
C VAL A 14 -13.48 13.97 42.52
N GLU A 15 -12.30 14.00 41.94
CA GLU A 15 -11.61 15.18 41.40
C GLU A 15 -11.67 15.11 39.88
N LEU A 16 -12.07 16.20 39.22
CA LEU A 16 -12.24 16.28 37.77
C LEU A 16 -11.40 17.41 37.20
N PHE A 17 -10.56 17.07 36.22
CA PHE A 17 -9.68 17.98 35.50
C PHE A 17 -10.05 17.99 34.03
N ALA A 18 -9.95 19.16 33.40
CA ALA A 18 -10.25 19.34 31.99
C ALA A 18 -9.30 20.35 31.34
N VAL A 19 -9.02 20.14 30.06
CA VAL A 19 -8.24 21.05 29.22
C VAL A 19 -9.12 21.52 28.06
N ASN A 20 -9.20 22.84 27.85
CA ASN A 20 -9.95 23.40 26.73
C ASN A 20 -9.10 23.45 25.43
N ASP A 21 -9.68 23.92 24.33
CA ASP A 21 -8.97 23.97 23.04
C ASP A 21 -7.88 25.05 22.95
N ALA A 22 -7.93 26.05 23.83
CA ALA A 22 -6.86 27.05 24.02
C ALA A 22 -5.71 26.53 24.92
N GLY A 23 -5.90 25.35 25.54
CA GLY A 23 -4.96 24.69 26.43
C GLY A 23 -5.06 25.12 27.90
N ASP A 24 -6.07 25.92 28.27
CA ASP A 24 -6.33 26.28 29.67
C ASP A 24 -6.80 25.06 30.45
N ILE A 25 -6.34 24.96 31.70
CA ILE A 25 -6.58 23.84 32.60
C ILE A 25 -7.64 24.24 33.63
N PHE A 26 -8.64 23.39 33.82
CA PHE A 26 -9.72 23.59 34.78
C PHE A 26 -9.85 22.40 35.71
N HIS A 27 -10.27 22.67 36.94
CA HIS A 27 -10.46 21.68 37.99
C HIS A 27 -11.76 21.95 38.75
N ARG A 28 -12.47 20.88 39.08
CA ARG A 28 -13.59 20.88 40.02
C ARG A 28 -13.63 19.57 40.78
N TRP A 29 -14.33 19.55 41.90
CA TRP A 29 -14.40 18.39 42.78
C TRP A 29 -15.81 18.16 43.30
N GLN A 30 -16.10 16.91 43.61
CA GLN A 30 -17.33 16.55 44.29
C GLN A 30 -17.33 17.15 45.71
N LEU A 31 -18.46 17.64 46.20
CA LEU A 31 -18.63 18.16 47.56
C LEU A 31 -19.18 17.07 48.48
N ALA A 32 -19.02 17.25 49.78
CA ALA A 32 -19.73 16.43 50.77
C ALA A 32 -21.25 16.49 50.50
N GLY A 33 -21.90 15.33 50.39
CA GLY A 33 -23.31 15.21 50.01
C GLY A 33 -23.58 15.06 48.51
N GLY A 34 -22.54 14.91 47.67
CA GLY A 34 -22.67 14.51 46.26
C GLY A 34 -22.87 15.64 45.25
N GLY A 35 -22.99 16.89 45.72
CA GLY A 35 -22.92 18.08 44.86
C GLY A 35 -21.52 18.29 44.27
N TRP A 36 -21.32 19.34 43.48
CA TRP A 36 -20.02 19.66 42.87
C TRP A 36 -19.62 21.10 43.10
N SER A 37 -18.33 21.36 43.19
CA SER A 37 -17.80 22.73 43.19
C SER A 37 -18.02 23.41 41.85
N SER A 38 -17.86 24.74 41.84
CA SER A 38 -17.60 25.50 40.61
C SER A 38 -16.27 25.05 39.97
N TRP A 39 -16.14 25.29 38.67
CA TRP A 39 -14.87 25.15 37.97
C TRP A 39 -13.90 26.24 38.40
N ASN A 40 -12.66 25.85 38.68
CA ASN A 40 -11.55 26.76 38.96
C ASN A 40 -10.48 26.55 37.89
N GLN A 41 -9.93 27.65 37.37
CA GLN A 41 -8.81 27.59 36.44
C GLN A 41 -7.50 27.38 37.22
N ILE A 42 -6.65 26.52 36.69
CA ILE A 42 -5.30 26.22 37.18
C ILE A 42 -4.31 26.84 36.18
N GLU A 43 -3.20 27.37 36.68
CA GLU A 43 -2.12 27.89 35.83
C GLU A 43 -1.48 26.78 34.98
N GLY A 44 -0.96 27.16 33.81
CA GLY A 44 -0.33 26.25 32.86
C GLY A 44 -1.05 26.19 31.52
N ASN A 45 -0.43 25.53 30.55
CA ASN A 45 -1.01 25.30 29.24
C ASN A 45 -0.67 23.88 28.78
N LEU A 46 -1.70 23.05 28.59
CA LEU A 46 -1.57 21.65 28.20
C LEU A 46 -2.49 21.35 27.02
N LYS A 47 -2.29 20.21 26.37
CA LYS A 47 -3.20 19.66 25.35
C LYS A 47 -3.74 18.27 25.72
N SER A 48 -3.09 17.59 26.67
CA SER A 48 -3.56 16.34 27.28
C SER A 48 -3.45 16.45 28.80
N ILE A 49 -4.29 15.72 29.52
CA ILE A 49 -4.23 15.63 30.98
C ILE A 49 -4.53 14.21 31.43
N ALA A 50 -3.79 13.73 32.43
CA ALA A 50 -4.00 12.49 33.15
C ALA A 50 -3.85 12.75 34.65
N VAL A 51 -4.56 11.97 35.47
CA VAL A 51 -4.44 12.01 36.93
C VAL A 51 -4.37 10.59 37.45
N ALA A 52 -3.57 10.36 38.49
CA ALA A 52 -3.54 9.09 39.21
C ALA A 52 -3.29 9.34 40.71
N ARG A 53 -3.72 8.40 41.55
CA ARG A 53 -3.47 8.42 43.00
C ARG A 53 -2.32 7.48 43.35
N ASN A 54 -1.31 7.98 44.04
CA ASN A 54 -0.21 7.15 44.52
C ASN A 54 -0.56 6.41 45.83
N GLY A 55 0.33 5.54 46.28
CA GLY A 55 0.17 4.71 47.49
C GLY A 55 0.04 5.49 48.81
N GLU A 56 0.51 6.74 48.83
CA GLU A 56 0.36 7.64 49.99
C GLU A 56 -0.99 8.39 49.97
N GLY A 57 -1.82 8.17 48.95
CA GLY A 57 -3.13 8.81 48.80
C GLY A 57 -3.08 10.19 48.14
N ARG A 58 -1.93 10.65 47.64
CA ARG A 58 -1.81 11.92 46.91
C ARG A 58 -2.17 11.73 45.44
N LEU A 59 -2.88 12.70 44.87
CA LEU A 59 -3.05 12.78 43.42
C LEU A 59 -1.84 13.43 42.75
N GLU A 60 -1.44 12.87 41.61
CA GLU A 60 -0.53 13.51 40.66
C GLU A 60 -1.21 13.72 39.31
N LEU A 61 -1.01 14.91 38.78
CA LEU A 61 -1.41 15.33 37.44
C LEU A 61 -0.22 15.21 36.51
N PHE A 62 -0.49 14.73 35.30
CA PHE A 62 0.43 14.67 34.20
C PHE A 62 -0.22 15.29 32.97
N GLY A 63 0.57 15.83 32.07
CA GLY A 63 0.06 16.28 30.79
C GLY A 63 1.14 16.68 29.82
N THR A 64 0.77 16.82 28.56
CA THR A 64 1.66 17.27 27.49
C THR A 64 1.26 18.67 27.03
N ASN A 65 2.22 19.51 26.68
CA ASN A 65 1.94 20.84 26.11
C ASN A 65 1.95 20.82 24.57
N SER A 66 1.80 21.98 23.93
CA SER A 66 1.81 22.10 22.46
C SER A 66 3.12 21.63 21.81
N LEU A 67 4.22 21.63 22.56
CA LEU A 67 5.56 21.18 22.15
C LEU A 67 5.82 19.71 22.48
N ASP A 68 4.80 18.94 22.89
CA ASP A 68 4.94 17.52 23.27
C ASP A 68 5.84 17.30 24.51
N GLN A 69 6.11 18.34 25.30
CA GLN A 69 6.84 18.23 26.57
C GLN A 69 5.92 17.69 27.67
N VAL A 70 6.41 16.79 28.50
CA VAL A 70 5.63 16.17 29.59
C VAL A 70 5.85 16.93 30.90
N TRP A 71 4.75 17.34 31.53
CA TRP A 71 4.74 18.09 32.78
C TRP A 71 4.01 17.31 33.86
N ARG A 72 4.45 17.46 35.12
CA ARG A 72 3.76 16.92 36.29
C ARG A 72 3.50 17.96 37.36
N ARG A 73 2.48 17.70 38.19
CA ARG A 73 2.14 18.47 39.39
C ARG A 73 1.50 17.52 40.40
N SER A 74 1.76 17.70 41.69
CA SER A 74 1.20 16.84 42.74
C SER A 74 0.41 17.63 43.77
N GLN A 75 -0.54 16.95 44.43
CA GLN A 75 -1.14 17.47 45.65
C GLN A 75 -0.09 17.59 46.75
N LEU A 76 -0.13 18.68 47.51
CA LEU A 76 0.77 18.89 48.66
C LEU A 76 0.38 18.01 49.85
N ALA A 77 -0.91 17.71 50.00
CA ALA A 77 -1.46 16.79 50.98
C ALA A 77 -2.66 16.03 50.40
N PRO A 78 -2.88 14.75 50.77
CA PRO A 78 -4.06 14.01 50.37
C PRO A 78 -5.36 14.74 50.74
N SER A 79 -6.41 14.58 49.92
CA SER A 79 -7.73 15.23 50.11
C SER A 79 -7.72 16.78 50.08
N GLY A 80 -6.59 17.41 49.70
CA GLY A 80 -6.49 18.86 49.56
C GLY A 80 -7.03 19.37 48.24
N SER A 81 -8.08 20.21 48.26
CA SER A 81 -8.62 20.86 47.03
C SER A 81 -7.80 22.07 46.54
N THR A 82 -6.96 22.67 47.39
CA THR A 82 -6.29 23.96 47.09
C THR A 82 -4.78 23.95 47.27
N GLY A 83 -4.19 22.83 47.70
CA GLY A 83 -2.74 22.70 47.89
C GLY A 83 -2.12 21.82 46.83
N TRP A 84 -1.58 22.43 45.77
CA TRP A 84 -0.84 21.73 44.72
C TRP A 84 0.57 22.32 44.54
N SER A 85 1.54 21.50 44.12
CA SER A 85 2.91 21.93 43.79
C SER A 85 2.95 22.92 42.61
N GLY A 86 4.10 23.44 42.19
CA GLY A 86 4.22 24.00 40.84
C GLY A 86 4.26 22.90 39.77
N TRP A 87 4.04 23.26 38.50
CA TRP A 87 4.33 22.37 37.38
C TRP A 87 5.84 22.17 37.23
N THR A 88 6.27 20.93 37.04
CA THR A 88 7.67 20.56 36.77
C THR A 88 7.73 19.73 35.50
N GLU A 89 8.65 20.07 34.59
CA GLU A 89 8.87 19.33 33.35
C GLU A 89 9.70 18.06 33.62
N PHE A 90 9.36 16.97 32.94
CA PHE A 90 10.24 15.84 32.75
C PHE A 90 11.20 16.09 31.59
N THR A 91 12.38 16.62 31.88
CA THR A 91 13.37 17.08 30.88
C THR A 91 14.21 15.96 30.26
N ASP A 92 14.04 14.72 30.71
CA ASP A 92 14.84 13.54 30.39
C ASP A 92 14.21 12.62 29.33
N GLY A 93 13.22 13.12 28.57
CA GLY A 93 12.35 12.28 27.74
C GLY A 93 12.22 12.67 26.26
N THR A 94 11.72 11.72 25.48
CA THR A 94 11.24 11.94 24.11
C THR A 94 9.95 12.78 24.14
N PRO A 95 9.69 13.67 23.16
CA PRO A 95 8.43 14.40 23.09
C PRO A 95 7.24 13.45 22.93
N LEU A 96 6.28 13.50 23.86
CA LEU A 96 5.09 12.65 23.89
C LEU A 96 3.84 13.46 23.52
N ARG A 97 3.03 12.91 22.61
CA ARG A 97 1.79 13.50 22.13
C ARG A 97 0.71 13.54 23.21
N SER A 98 0.59 12.46 23.97
CA SER A 98 -0.35 12.33 25.09
C SER A 98 0.21 11.36 26.12
N VAL A 99 -0.26 11.50 27.36
CA VAL A 99 0.06 10.59 28.47
C VAL A 99 -1.21 10.05 29.12
N ALA A 100 -1.08 8.87 29.74
CA ALA A 100 -2.00 8.25 30.66
C ALA A 100 -1.21 7.87 31.92
N ALA A 101 -1.87 7.82 33.08
CA ALA A 101 -1.23 7.50 34.35
C ALA A 101 -2.13 6.60 35.18
N GLU A 102 -1.54 5.69 35.95
CA GLU A 102 -2.27 4.81 36.87
C GLU A 102 -1.34 4.37 38.03
N GLN A 103 -1.93 4.03 39.17
CA GLN A 103 -1.20 3.41 40.26
C GLN A 103 -0.65 2.03 39.84
N ARG A 104 0.65 1.84 40.03
CA ARG A 104 1.33 0.56 39.82
C ARG A 104 1.03 -0.39 40.99
N THR A 105 0.82 -1.67 40.69
CA THR A 105 0.69 -2.72 41.71
C THR A 105 1.88 -3.66 41.59
N ASP A 106 2.88 -3.44 42.42
CA ASP A 106 4.22 -4.01 42.23
C ASP A 106 4.37 -5.35 42.92
N SER A 107 3.47 -5.62 43.87
CA SER A 107 3.31 -6.90 44.54
C SER A 107 1.89 -6.98 45.12
N PRO A 108 1.18 -8.11 44.95
CA PRO A 108 -0.08 -8.33 45.66
C PRO A 108 0.20 -8.37 47.17
N GLY A 109 -0.16 -7.32 47.91
CA GLY A 109 -0.11 -7.29 49.37
C GLY A 109 0.89 -6.32 50.00
N ASP A 110 1.72 -5.62 49.22
CA ASP A 110 2.51 -4.49 49.74
C ASP A 110 1.86 -3.16 49.33
N SER A 111 1.06 -2.59 50.25
CA SER A 111 0.40 -1.30 50.04
C SER A 111 1.34 -0.10 50.14
N THR A 112 2.65 -0.31 50.30
CA THR A 112 3.63 0.77 50.51
C THR A 112 4.52 1.07 49.29
N ASP A 113 4.55 0.20 48.26
CA ASP A 113 5.28 0.48 47.01
C ASP A 113 4.49 1.46 46.12
N GLY A 114 3.27 1.10 45.68
CA GLY A 114 2.15 1.97 45.26
C GLY A 114 2.41 3.18 44.35
N GLY A 115 3.57 3.27 43.69
CA GLY A 115 3.96 4.41 42.87
C GLY A 115 3.15 4.50 41.57
N ILE A 116 3.15 5.66 40.92
CA ILE A 116 2.43 5.86 39.66
C ILE A 116 3.27 5.40 38.45
N GLU A 117 2.65 4.70 37.50
CA GLU A 117 3.16 4.46 36.16
C GLU A 117 2.55 5.47 35.20
N VAL A 118 3.38 6.14 34.39
CA VAL A 118 2.96 7.07 33.34
C VAL A 118 3.37 6.48 32.00
N VAL A 119 2.38 6.25 31.14
CA VAL A 119 2.57 5.76 29.77
C VAL A 119 2.23 6.89 28.81
N GLY A 120 3.05 7.13 27.81
CA GLY A 120 2.73 8.07 26.74
C GLY A 120 3.24 7.58 25.39
N PHE A 121 2.84 8.26 24.33
CA PHE A 121 3.24 7.89 22.97
C PHE A 121 3.68 9.10 22.16
N THR A 122 4.63 8.90 21.25
CA THR A 122 5.14 9.95 20.35
C THR A 122 4.17 10.22 19.20
N ARG A 123 4.48 11.19 18.33
CA ARG A 123 3.73 11.38 17.07
C ARG A 123 3.86 10.20 16.10
N SER A 124 5.00 9.50 16.12
CA SER A 124 5.26 8.25 15.40
C SER A 124 4.61 7.02 16.06
N GLY A 125 3.94 7.21 17.20
CA GLY A 125 3.24 6.18 17.95
C GLY A 125 4.13 5.22 18.73
N GLU A 126 5.42 5.53 18.86
CA GLU A 126 6.32 4.82 19.79
C GLU A 126 5.82 5.02 21.21
N VAL A 127 5.69 3.95 21.97
CA VAL A 127 5.15 3.97 23.33
C VAL A 127 6.29 3.98 24.34
N PHE A 128 6.23 4.92 25.28
CA PHE A 128 7.19 5.06 26.36
C PHE A 128 6.46 5.01 27.70
N HIS A 129 7.13 4.49 28.71
CA HIS A 129 6.64 4.45 30.06
C HIS A 129 7.72 4.93 31.03
N ARG A 130 7.30 5.57 32.12
CA ARG A 130 8.15 5.90 33.27
C ARG A 130 7.36 5.66 34.54
N ARG A 131 8.07 5.36 35.61
CA ARG A 131 7.45 5.04 36.90
C ARG A 131 8.01 5.87 38.03
N GLU A 132 7.15 6.17 38.98
CA GLU A 132 7.52 6.52 40.33
C GLU A 132 8.12 5.27 41.00
N GLN A 133 9.35 5.38 41.52
CA GLN A 133 10.07 4.23 42.09
C GLN A 133 9.48 3.75 43.41
N SER A 134 8.82 4.64 44.13
CA SER A 134 8.03 4.41 45.34
C SER A 134 7.04 5.57 45.45
N ALA A 135 5.88 5.39 46.08
CA ALA A 135 4.95 6.49 46.29
C ALA A 135 5.64 7.72 46.96
N GLY A 136 5.50 8.89 46.36
CA GLY A 136 6.15 10.15 46.76
C GLY A 136 7.63 10.27 46.40
N GLY A 137 8.19 9.28 45.69
CA GLY A 137 9.62 9.08 45.49
C GLY A 137 10.20 9.67 44.20
N LEU A 138 11.39 9.18 43.84
CA LEU A 138 12.06 9.54 42.58
C LEU A 138 11.38 8.87 41.39
N TRP A 139 11.49 9.51 40.22
CA TRP A 139 11.00 8.96 38.96
C TRP A 139 12.11 8.24 38.21
N SER A 140 11.80 7.11 37.58
CA SER A 140 12.68 6.50 36.58
C SER A 140 12.83 7.39 35.37
N GLY A 141 13.85 7.13 34.54
CA GLY A 141 13.86 7.61 33.16
C GLY A 141 12.76 6.96 32.32
N TRP A 142 12.52 7.51 31.13
CA TRP A 142 11.61 6.92 30.13
C TRP A 142 12.21 5.65 29.53
N ASN A 143 11.42 4.58 29.51
CA ASN A 143 11.74 3.32 28.84
C ASN A 143 10.74 3.08 27.72
N ARG A 144 11.19 2.51 26.61
CA ARG A 144 10.32 2.17 25.48
C ARG A 144 9.59 0.85 25.77
N LEU A 145 8.30 0.80 25.50
CA LEU A 145 7.52 -0.44 25.42
C LEU A 145 7.63 -1.03 24.02
N ASP A 146 7.59 -2.36 23.91
CA ASP A 146 7.62 -3.05 22.63
C ASP A 146 6.37 -2.72 21.79
N GLY A 147 6.59 -2.54 20.49
CA GLY A 147 5.54 -2.16 19.54
C GLY A 147 5.31 -0.65 19.42
N ASN A 148 4.60 -0.26 18.36
CA ASN A 148 4.18 1.12 18.12
C ASN A 148 2.66 1.14 17.95
N LEU A 149 1.99 2.11 18.56
CA LEU A 149 0.67 2.53 18.09
C LEU A 149 0.84 3.02 16.64
N LYS A 150 -0.04 2.61 15.73
CA LYS A 150 -0.01 3.18 14.38
C LYS A 150 -0.87 4.44 14.37
N PRO A 151 -0.32 5.64 14.11
CA PRO A 151 -1.12 6.86 14.00
C PRO A 151 -2.22 6.69 12.94
N LEU A 152 -3.49 6.84 13.32
CA LEU A 152 -4.60 6.70 12.38
C LEU A 152 -5.03 8.06 11.83
N PHE A 153 -4.97 8.22 10.53
CA PHE A 153 -5.54 9.35 9.78
C PHE A 153 -6.74 8.84 8.99
N SER A 154 -7.93 9.32 9.31
CA SER A 154 -9.17 8.92 8.63
C SER A 154 -9.59 10.03 7.67
N VAL A 155 -9.57 9.73 6.38
CA VAL A 155 -10.05 10.61 5.31
C VAL A 155 -11.48 10.18 5.01
N THR A 156 -12.45 10.94 5.54
CA THR A 156 -13.88 10.59 5.48
C THR A 156 -14.67 11.42 4.46
N ASP A 157 -14.07 12.45 3.88
CA ASP A 157 -14.69 13.28 2.85
C ASP A 157 -13.66 13.89 1.89
N ASN A 158 -14.17 14.41 0.76
CA ASN A 158 -13.37 14.90 -0.37
C ASN A 158 -12.55 16.16 -0.06
N THR A 159 -12.77 16.83 1.07
CA THR A 159 -12.05 18.06 1.47
C THR A 159 -10.81 17.76 2.33
N MET A 160 -10.65 16.52 2.81
CA MET A 160 -9.60 16.12 3.74
C MET A 160 -8.24 15.84 3.08
N ARG A 161 -7.90 16.55 1.99
CA ARG A 161 -6.61 16.41 1.29
C ARG A 161 -5.43 16.64 2.22
N ASP A 162 -5.52 17.62 3.11
CA ASP A 162 -4.44 17.95 4.04
C ASP A 162 -4.23 16.85 5.09
N VAL A 163 -5.32 16.18 5.52
CA VAL A 163 -5.25 15.03 6.44
C VAL A 163 -4.57 13.83 5.77
N PHE A 164 -4.91 13.57 4.50
CA PHE A 164 -4.23 12.57 3.69
C PHE A 164 -2.73 12.86 3.59
N VAL A 165 -2.37 14.10 3.23
CA VAL A 165 -0.98 14.54 3.07
C VAL A 165 -0.21 14.49 4.40
N GLU A 166 -0.81 14.87 5.53
CA GLU A 166 -0.17 14.72 6.84
C GLU A 166 0.08 13.24 7.18
N GLY A 167 -0.89 12.38 6.87
CA GLY A 167 -0.81 10.96 7.13
C GLY A 167 0.32 10.26 6.37
N ILE A 168 0.47 10.54 5.07
CA ILE A 168 1.52 9.90 4.26
C ILE A 168 2.94 10.31 4.66
N HIS A 169 3.09 11.47 5.31
CA HIS A 169 4.36 11.96 5.83
C HIS A 169 4.64 11.53 7.29
N THR A 170 3.72 10.80 7.93
CA THR A 170 3.85 10.37 9.32
C THR A 170 4.31 8.90 9.40
N PRO A 171 5.51 8.60 9.94
CA PRO A 171 5.99 7.23 10.04
C PRO A 171 5.03 6.30 10.78
N ASN A 172 4.89 5.07 10.28
CA ASN A 172 4.00 4.00 10.77
C ASN A 172 2.51 4.34 10.77
N ALA A 173 2.10 5.43 10.10
CA ALA A 173 0.70 5.82 10.06
C ALA A 173 -0.16 4.84 9.26
N VAL A 174 -1.41 4.68 9.66
CA VAL A 174 -2.48 4.15 8.83
C VAL A 174 -3.27 5.33 8.30
N VAL A 175 -3.24 5.54 6.99
CA VAL A 175 -4.09 6.49 6.28
C VAL A 175 -5.27 5.72 5.72
N ARG A 176 -6.40 5.77 6.41
CA ARG A 176 -7.63 5.08 6.01
C ARG A 176 -8.53 6.03 5.23
N ILE A 177 -8.87 5.65 4.00
CA ILE A 177 -9.71 6.44 3.09
C ILE A 177 -11.04 5.69 2.93
N ILE A 178 -12.13 6.32 3.34
CA ILE A 178 -13.38 5.61 3.60
C ILE A 178 -14.31 5.62 2.39
N GLY A 179 -14.91 4.47 2.09
CA GLY A 179 -16.06 4.37 1.17
C GLY A 179 -15.80 4.97 -0.21
N ASP A 180 -16.67 5.90 -0.64
CA ASP A 180 -16.68 6.51 -1.96
C ASP A 180 -15.92 7.85 -2.05
N VAL A 181 -15.07 8.16 -1.06
CA VAL A 181 -14.23 9.37 -1.07
C VAL A 181 -13.53 9.52 -2.41
N ASN A 182 -13.75 10.67 -3.04
CA ASN A 182 -13.20 11.06 -4.32
C ASN A 182 -12.28 12.26 -4.09
N LEU A 183 -11.06 11.96 -3.64
CA LEU A 183 -10.08 12.94 -3.16
C LEU A 183 -9.31 13.54 -4.33
N ASP A 184 -9.44 14.86 -4.51
CA ASP A 184 -8.64 15.61 -5.47
C ASP A 184 -7.24 15.85 -4.90
N ILE A 185 -6.24 15.16 -5.47
CA ILE A 185 -4.82 15.30 -5.12
C ILE A 185 -4.04 16.08 -6.18
N SER A 186 -4.74 16.86 -7.00
CA SER A 186 -4.11 17.79 -7.94
C SER A 186 -3.12 18.72 -7.24
N GLY A 187 -2.06 19.08 -7.95
CA GLY A 187 -0.94 19.89 -7.49
C GLY A 187 0.07 19.15 -6.60
N LEU A 188 -0.19 17.90 -6.20
CA LEU A 188 0.84 17.06 -5.58
C LEU A 188 1.80 16.53 -6.64
N ASP A 189 3.10 16.56 -6.33
CA ASP A 189 4.19 15.98 -7.11
C ASP A 189 5.29 15.55 -6.14
N GLU A 190 5.98 14.46 -6.45
CA GLU A 190 7.09 13.87 -5.70
C GLU A 190 6.84 13.78 -4.18
N GLN A 191 5.67 13.27 -3.78
CA GLN A 191 5.32 13.12 -2.36
C GLN A 191 6.04 11.92 -1.74
N SER A 192 7.00 12.20 -0.86
CA SER A 192 7.73 11.16 -0.12
C SER A 192 6.82 10.48 0.91
N ILE A 193 6.70 9.16 0.84
CA ILE A 193 5.95 8.37 1.80
C ILE A 193 6.86 7.94 2.95
N ALA A 194 6.44 8.18 4.18
CA ALA A 194 7.22 7.81 5.36
C ALA A 194 7.24 6.28 5.60
N ALA A 195 8.28 5.81 6.31
CA ALA A 195 8.45 4.40 6.66
C ALA A 195 7.20 3.78 7.29
N GLY A 196 6.85 2.55 6.88
CA GLY A 196 5.77 1.78 7.47
C GLY A 196 4.36 2.32 7.25
N VAL A 197 4.17 3.40 6.48
CA VAL A 197 2.86 3.96 6.18
C VAL A 197 1.98 2.94 5.46
N GLN A 198 0.73 2.82 5.89
CA GLN A 198 -0.28 1.99 5.24
C GLN A 198 -1.37 2.91 4.69
N ILE A 199 -1.48 3.02 3.37
CA ILE A 199 -2.59 3.72 2.70
C ILE A 199 -3.63 2.67 2.33
N ILE A 200 -4.77 2.72 3.02
CA ILE A 200 -5.80 1.68 2.98
C ILE A 200 -7.11 2.34 2.57
N GLY A 201 -7.65 1.92 1.44
CA GLY A 201 -9.03 2.20 1.08
C GLY A 201 -9.92 0.99 1.27
N ASP A 202 -11.22 1.21 1.22
CA ASP A 202 -12.22 0.15 1.36
C ASP A 202 -12.62 -0.48 0.01
N ARG A 203 -11.82 -0.32 -1.08
CA ARG A 203 -12.08 -1.02 -2.34
C ARG A 203 -12.04 -2.52 -2.10
N THR A 204 -13.09 -3.18 -2.55
CA THR A 204 -13.20 -4.63 -2.60
C THR A 204 -13.54 -5.05 -4.02
N HIS A 205 -13.84 -6.33 -4.24
CA HIS A 205 -14.43 -6.76 -5.50
C HIS A 205 -15.84 -6.18 -5.73
N ASN A 206 -16.52 -5.68 -4.69
CA ASN A 206 -17.93 -5.26 -4.69
C ASN A 206 -18.06 -3.73 -4.73
N GLU A 207 -17.15 -3.05 -4.04
CA GLU A 207 -17.13 -1.60 -3.98
C GLU A 207 -15.91 -1.08 -4.72
N TRP A 208 -16.12 -0.13 -5.64
CA TRP A 208 -15.02 0.57 -6.31
C TRP A 208 -14.02 1.17 -5.33
N GLY A 209 -14.49 1.51 -4.12
CA GLY A 209 -13.71 2.13 -3.07
C GLY A 209 -13.26 3.55 -3.42
N PRO A 210 -12.41 4.12 -2.56
CA PRO A 210 -12.04 5.52 -2.67
C PRO A 210 -11.18 5.75 -3.91
N ARG A 211 -11.37 6.92 -4.53
CA ARG A 211 -10.61 7.40 -5.67
C ARG A 211 -9.73 8.57 -5.25
N LEU A 212 -8.44 8.45 -5.50
CA LEU A 212 -7.46 9.52 -5.42
C LEU A 212 -7.14 9.90 -6.86
N PHE A 213 -7.44 11.14 -7.26
CA PHE A 213 -7.28 11.57 -8.65
C PHE A 213 -6.51 12.87 -8.76
N THR A 214 -5.76 13.01 -9.86
CA THR A 214 -5.05 14.24 -10.20
C THR A 214 -5.47 14.78 -11.56
N ARG A 215 -5.39 16.11 -11.72
CA ARG A 215 -5.59 16.84 -12.98
C ARG A 215 -4.34 17.59 -13.43
N THR A 216 -3.23 17.47 -12.69
CA THR A 216 -2.01 18.28 -12.89
C THR A 216 -0.79 17.46 -13.29
N PHE A 217 -0.95 16.14 -13.49
CA PHE A 217 0.05 15.22 -14.07
C PHE A 217 1.47 15.36 -13.47
N PRO A 218 1.70 14.83 -12.26
CA PRO A 218 3.00 14.88 -11.61
C PRO A 218 4.03 14.07 -12.38
N LYS A 219 5.32 14.36 -12.18
CA LYS A 219 6.39 13.51 -12.73
C LYS A 219 6.37 12.14 -12.06
N ARG A 220 6.27 12.13 -10.73
CA ARG A 220 6.09 10.92 -9.90
C ARG A 220 5.23 11.31 -8.73
N LEU A 221 4.04 10.74 -8.59
CA LEU A 221 3.12 11.17 -7.54
C LEU A 221 3.61 10.75 -6.14
N PHE A 222 3.76 9.44 -5.89
CA PHE A 222 4.23 8.91 -4.62
C PHE A 222 5.62 8.31 -4.75
N ILE A 223 6.51 8.68 -3.83
CA ILE A 223 7.89 8.18 -3.78
C ILE A 223 8.11 7.43 -2.46
N VAL A 224 8.39 6.14 -2.57
CA VAL A 224 8.79 5.28 -1.44
C VAL A 224 10.29 5.04 -1.54
N GLU A 225 11.09 5.91 -0.94
CA GLU A 225 12.54 5.90 -1.10
C GLU A 225 13.29 5.54 0.20
N SER A 226 14.25 4.65 0.04
CA SER A 226 15.09 4.09 1.09
C SER A 226 16.54 4.15 0.63
N ASP A 227 17.48 4.60 1.47
CA ASP A 227 18.91 4.56 1.19
C ASP A 227 19.68 3.79 2.28
N ASN A 228 21.02 3.77 2.18
CA ASN A 228 21.88 3.06 3.13
C ASN A 228 22.33 3.94 4.32
N GLN A 229 21.71 5.10 4.52
CA GLN A 229 22.06 6.07 5.54
C GLN A 229 20.82 6.38 6.39
N ASP A 230 20.16 7.50 6.12
CA ASP A 230 19.18 8.09 7.00
C ASP A 230 17.76 8.05 6.41
N ARG A 231 17.60 7.76 5.11
CA ARG A 231 16.27 7.65 4.48
C ARG A 231 15.82 6.20 4.52
N ASN A 232 14.69 5.97 5.17
CA ASN A 232 14.08 4.65 5.23
C ASN A 232 12.57 4.79 5.01
N ALA A 233 12.08 4.23 3.92
CA ALA A 233 10.66 4.11 3.61
C ALA A 233 10.23 2.63 3.45
N ASP A 234 10.96 1.70 4.04
CA ASP A 234 10.59 0.27 4.00
C ASP A 234 9.22 0.03 4.66
N GLY A 235 8.54 -1.04 4.25
CA GLY A 235 7.31 -1.51 4.88
C GLY A 235 6.05 -0.73 4.52
N VAL A 236 6.08 0.08 3.46
CA VAL A 236 4.90 0.84 2.99
C VAL A 236 3.90 -0.08 2.28
N ARG A 237 2.60 0.16 2.47
CA ARG A 237 1.52 -0.56 1.77
C ARG A 237 0.53 0.39 1.11
N PHE A 238 0.16 0.10 -0.12
CA PHE A 238 -0.98 0.67 -0.82
C PHE A 238 -1.98 -0.44 -1.07
N THR A 239 -3.21 -0.30 -0.57
CA THR A 239 -4.23 -1.33 -0.74
C THR A 239 -5.63 -0.75 -0.81
N GLY A 240 -6.50 -1.36 -1.61
CA GLY A 240 -7.90 -1.04 -1.65
C GLY A 240 -8.23 0.38 -2.14
N ILE A 241 -7.41 0.95 -3.04
CA ILE A 241 -7.64 2.30 -3.58
C ILE A 241 -7.80 2.30 -5.11
N ARG A 242 -8.38 3.37 -5.63
CA ARG A 242 -8.30 3.73 -7.04
C ARG A 242 -7.39 4.93 -7.20
N LEU A 243 -6.30 4.75 -7.95
CA LEU A 243 -5.32 5.79 -8.19
C LEU A 243 -5.39 6.23 -9.66
N ASP A 244 -6.05 7.36 -9.87
CA ASP A 244 -6.43 7.89 -11.18
C ASP A 244 -5.49 9.03 -11.62
N GLY A 245 -4.68 8.75 -12.64
CA GLY A 245 -3.77 9.71 -13.26
C GLY A 245 -4.46 10.77 -14.12
N GLY A 246 -5.78 10.66 -14.35
CA GLY A 246 -6.61 11.65 -15.03
C GLY A 246 -6.58 11.57 -16.56
N ARG A 247 -5.87 10.60 -17.16
CA ARG A 247 -5.72 10.43 -18.61
C ARG A 247 -6.09 9.02 -19.06
N MET A 248 -7.37 8.69 -19.03
CA MET A 248 -7.88 7.45 -19.63
C MET A 248 -7.98 7.53 -21.17
N GLU A 249 -8.00 8.75 -21.71
CA GLU A 249 -8.06 9.06 -23.14
C GLU A 249 -6.67 9.44 -23.69
N GLN A 250 -6.53 9.41 -25.01
CA GLN A 250 -5.27 9.65 -25.72
C GLN A 250 -4.65 11.01 -25.33
N ALA A 251 -3.49 10.95 -24.66
CA ALA A 251 -2.64 12.11 -24.43
C ALA A 251 -2.04 12.68 -25.73
N GLU A 252 -1.73 13.98 -25.73
CA GLU A 252 -0.92 14.57 -26.81
C GLU A 252 0.54 14.14 -26.67
N THR A 253 1.23 14.01 -27.82
CA THR A 253 2.58 13.42 -27.94
C THR A 253 3.70 14.16 -27.21
N GLU A 254 3.47 15.40 -26.75
CA GLU A 254 4.48 16.25 -26.11
C GLU A 254 4.40 16.28 -24.58
N GLU A 255 3.42 15.62 -23.97
CA GLU A 255 3.24 15.67 -22.53
C GLU A 255 4.21 14.71 -21.79
N PRO A 256 4.79 15.13 -20.64
CA PRO A 256 5.79 14.32 -19.94
C PRO A 256 5.18 13.07 -19.29
N ASP A 257 6.03 12.06 -19.10
CA ASP A 257 5.69 10.86 -18.33
C ASP A 257 5.32 11.21 -16.89
N ALA A 258 4.32 10.48 -16.39
CA ALA A 258 3.79 10.59 -15.03
C ALA A 258 3.68 9.20 -14.41
N ASP A 259 4.44 8.95 -13.33
CA ASP A 259 4.41 7.69 -12.60
C ASP A 259 3.51 7.81 -11.35
N ALA A 260 2.69 6.78 -11.06
CA ALA A 260 1.81 6.80 -9.89
C ALA A 260 2.58 6.53 -8.59
N ILE A 261 3.28 5.39 -8.54
CA ILE A 261 4.02 4.92 -7.37
C ILE A 261 5.44 4.57 -7.82
N SER A 262 6.43 5.31 -7.31
CA SER A 262 7.85 5.06 -7.55
C SER A 262 8.50 4.52 -6.28
N ILE A 263 8.89 3.24 -6.32
CA ILE A 263 9.56 2.52 -5.24
C ILE A 263 11.06 2.56 -5.52
N VAL A 264 11.83 3.25 -4.67
CA VAL A 264 13.25 3.52 -4.88
C VAL A 264 14.08 2.89 -3.77
N SER A 265 14.64 1.72 -4.05
CA SER A 265 15.49 0.90 -3.17
C SER A 265 14.82 0.55 -1.82
N ALA A 266 13.49 0.71 -1.73
CA ALA A 266 12.69 0.37 -0.57
C ALA A 266 12.23 -1.08 -0.60
N ARG A 267 12.25 -1.70 0.57
CA ARG A 267 11.92 -3.13 0.77
C ARG A 267 10.62 -3.29 1.53
N ASN A 268 10.04 -4.49 1.44
CA ASN A 268 8.76 -4.84 2.06
C ASN A 268 7.63 -3.87 1.64
N VAL A 269 7.70 -3.33 0.42
CA VAL A 269 6.66 -2.47 -0.13
C VAL A 269 5.63 -3.35 -0.82
N VAL A 270 4.34 -3.13 -0.52
CA VAL A 270 3.25 -3.90 -1.09
C VAL A 270 2.27 -2.94 -1.77
N VAL A 271 1.97 -3.20 -3.05
CA VAL A 271 0.92 -2.53 -3.81
C VAL A 271 -0.08 -3.60 -4.23
N GLU A 272 -1.29 -3.55 -3.70
CA GLU A 272 -2.24 -4.65 -3.89
C GLU A 272 -3.70 -4.20 -3.95
N GLN A 273 -4.57 -5.06 -4.49
CA GLN A 273 -6.03 -4.90 -4.48
C GLN A 273 -6.52 -3.52 -4.95
N SER A 274 -5.73 -2.85 -5.78
CA SER A 274 -5.97 -1.47 -6.21
C SER A 274 -6.26 -1.41 -7.70
N ALA A 275 -6.95 -0.36 -8.14
CA ALA A 275 -7.03 -0.02 -9.56
C ALA A 275 -6.11 1.18 -9.81
N ILE A 276 -5.14 1.04 -10.71
CA ILE A 276 -4.15 2.09 -11.00
C ILE A 276 -4.16 2.35 -12.50
N TYR A 277 -4.59 3.54 -12.89
CA TYR A 277 -4.92 3.81 -14.28
C TYR A 277 -4.74 5.27 -14.70
N GLY A 278 -4.63 5.46 -16.01
CA GLY A 278 -4.48 6.79 -16.61
C GLY A 278 -3.12 7.44 -16.37
N TRP A 279 -2.08 6.63 -16.13
CA TRP A 279 -0.71 7.08 -15.87
C TRP A 279 0.13 7.03 -17.15
N ARG A 280 0.88 8.09 -17.43
CA ARG A 280 1.62 8.26 -18.68
C ARG A 280 2.97 7.57 -18.72
N GLY A 281 3.63 7.47 -17.57
CA GLY A 281 4.88 6.75 -17.41
C GLY A 281 4.59 5.32 -16.99
N ALA A 282 4.36 5.12 -15.70
CA ALA A 282 4.04 3.82 -15.12
C ALA A 282 2.97 3.90 -14.03
N ALA A 283 2.12 2.87 -13.92
CA ALA A 283 1.30 2.70 -12.73
C ALA A 283 2.18 2.35 -11.50
N VAL A 284 3.15 1.45 -11.66
CA VAL A 284 4.16 1.17 -10.61
C VAL A 284 5.56 1.13 -11.23
N ASP A 285 6.48 1.89 -10.67
CA ASP A 285 7.89 1.97 -11.05
C ASP A 285 8.77 1.51 -9.89
N VAL A 286 9.63 0.51 -10.12
CA VAL A 286 10.53 -0.06 -9.11
C VAL A 286 11.98 0.14 -9.55
N ARG A 287 12.78 0.83 -8.73
CA ARG A 287 14.17 1.22 -9.02
C ARG A 287 15.07 0.89 -7.84
N ASP A 288 16.32 0.49 -8.08
CA ASP A 288 17.26 0.20 -6.99
C ASP A 288 18.62 0.88 -7.17
N ILE A 289 18.65 2.18 -6.93
CA ILE A 289 19.86 2.99 -7.04
C ILE A 289 20.82 2.81 -5.85
N HIS A 290 20.39 2.12 -4.79
CA HIS A 290 21.16 1.91 -3.57
C HIS A 290 21.56 0.44 -3.33
N ASN A 291 21.30 -0.46 -4.29
CA ASN A 291 21.62 -1.89 -4.24
C ASN A 291 21.03 -2.59 -3.00
N ARG A 292 19.77 -2.29 -2.69
CA ARG A 292 19.04 -2.82 -1.55
C ARG A 292 18.07 -3.94 -1.92
N ILE A 293 17.75 -4.10 -3.21
CA ILE A 293 16.78 -5.05 -3.74
C ILE A 293 17.50 -5.99 -4.69
N GLY A 294 17.37 -7.30 -4.49
CA GLY A 294 18.03 -8.28 -5.34
C GLY A 294 17.30 -9.61 -5.39
N ARG A 295 17.69 -10.45 -6.36
CA ARG A 295 17.07 -11.74 -6.64
C ARG A 295 17.03 -12.70 -5.45
N SER A 296 18.06 -12.67 -4.60
CA SER A 296 18.27 -13.66 -3.53
C SER A 296 17.34 -13.49 -2.32
N ASP A 297 16.75 -12.30 -2.14
CA ASP A 297 15.87 -12.00 -1.02
C ASP A 297 14.45 -11.67 -1.50
N THR A 298 13.72 -12.71 -1.90
CA THR A 298 12.34 -12.61 -2.39
C THR A 298 11.33 -12.23 -1.30
N ALA A 299 11.70 -12.36 -0.02
CA ALA A 299 10.83 -12.05 1.10
C ALA A 299 10.68 -10.53 1.32
N THR A 300 11.72 -9.77 0.99
CA THR A 300 11.73 -8.30 1.16
C THR A 300 11.57 -7.52 -0.14
N MET A 301 11.48 -8.22 -1.26
CA MET A 301 11.24 -7.66 -2.59
C MET A 301 9.88 -6.94 -2.65
N PRO A 302 9.78 -5.78 -3.32
CA PRO A 302 8.50 -5.14 -3.61
C PRO A 302 7.52 -6.11 -4.27
N LEU A 303 6.28 -6.13 -3.78
CA LEU A 303 5.19 -7.00 -4.25
C LEU A 303 4.09 -6.14 -4.88
N VAL A 304 3.76 -6.42 -6.13
CA VAL A 304 2.60 -5.88 -6.85
C VAL A 304 1.62 -7.03 -7.05
N ASP A 305 0.54 -7.08 -6.27
CA ASP A 305 -0.34 -8.27 -6.18
C ASP A 305 -1.83 -7.96 -6.34
N GLY A 306 -2.53 -8.67 -7.22
CA GLY A 306 -3.98 -8.60 -7.31
C GLY A 306 -4.55 -7.22 -7.68
N ASN A 307 -3.80 -6.41 -8.43
CA ASN A 307 -4.25 -5.10 -8.90
C ASN A 307 -4.91 -5.19 -10.28
N PHE A 308 -5.73 -4.19 -10.59
CA PHE A 308 -6.16 -3.90 -11.95
C PHE A 308 -5.38 -2.69 -12.49
N LEU A 309 -4.33 -2.95 -13.27
CA LEU A 309 -3.49 -1.90 -13.85
C LEU A 309 -3.94 -1.68 -15.29
N HIS A 310 -4.52 -0.51 -15.60
CA HIS A 310 -5.14 -0.34 -16.92
C HIS A 310 -5.09 1.06 -17.50
N HIS A 311 -5.29 1.14 -18.81
CA HIS A 311 -5.41 2.42 -19.54
C HIS A 311 -4.23 3.36 -19.28
N ASN A 312 -3.05 2.78 -19.16
CA ASN A 312 -1.82 3.54 -19.05
C ASN A 312 -1.21 3.80 -20.43
N GLN A 313 -1.61 3.11 -21.49
CA GLN A 313 -1.06 3.36 -22.84
C GLN A 313 -1.40 4.76 -23.38
N HIS A 314 -0.43 5.42 -24.01
CA HIS A 314 -0.57 6.74 -24.65
C HIS A 314 0.11 6.78 -26.01
N GLN A 315 -0.17 7.83 -26.79
CA GLN A 315 0.55 8.08 -28.03
C GLN A 315 2.03 8.34 -27.73
N THR A 316 2.92 7.56 -28.33
CA THR A 316 4.34 7.91 -28.44
C THR A 316 4.48 8.98 -29.53
N GLY A 317 5.53 9.83 -29.47
CA GLY A 317 5.70 10.95 -30.41
C GLY A 317 5.73 10.57 -31.90
N ASP A 318 5.85 11.59 -32.77
CA ASP A 318 5.83 11.39 -34.22
C ASP A 318 7.01 10.55 -34.76
N VAL A 319 6.90 10.18 -36.04
CA VAL A 319 7.80 9.30 -36.83
C VAL A 319 9.27 9.77 -36.83
N PHE A 320 9.57 10.97 -36.33
CA PHE A 320 10.92 11.55 -36.25
C PHE A 320 11.52 11.59 -34.84
N GLY A 321 10.89 10.91 -33.86
CA GLY A 321 11.54 10.53 -32.60
C GLY A 321 11.47 11.58 -31.50
N GLY A 322 10.30 12.16 -31.27
CA GLY A 322 10.10 13.20 -30.25
C GLY A 322 8.92 12.96 -29.30
N GLY A 323 8.81 11.79 -28.66
CA GLY A 323 7.85 11.62 -27.56
C GLY A 323 7.95 10.25 -26.89
N HIS A 324 8.38 10.22 -25.62
CA HIS A 324 8.32 9.01 -24.80
C HIS A 324 6.91 8.93 -24.19
N GLY A 325 6.08 8.04 -24.72
CA GLY A 325 4.84 7.61 -24.06
C GLY A 325 5.12 6.27 -23.39
N GLY A 326 5.50 6.27 -22.11
CA GLY A 326 5.81 5.04 -21.39
C GLY A 326 4.60 4.10 -21.34
N GLY A 327 3.57 4.55 -20.64
CA GLY A 327 2.28 3.92 -20.56
C GLY A 327 2.28 2.48 -20.05
N TYR A 328 3.10 2.25 -19.05
CA TYR A 328 3.41 0.93 -18.51
C TYR A 328 2.52 0.57 -17.31
N GLY A 329 2.25 -0.72 -17.14
CA GLY A 329 1.69 -1.26 -15.90
C GLY A 329 2.74 -1.25 -14.79
N VAL A 330 3.71 -2.17 -14.88
CA VAL A 330 4.84 -2.24 -13.93
C VAL A 330 6.18 -2.10 -14.67
N VAL A 331 7.05 -1.22 -14.16
CA VAL A 331 8.41 -1.01 -14.65
C VAL A 331 9.41 -1.42 -13.59
N ILE A 332 10.46 -2.13 -14.00
CA ILE A 332 11.62 -2.43 -13.15
C ILE A 332 12.86 -1.86 -13.80
N SER A 333 13.67 -1.13 -13.04
CA SER A 333 14.88 -0.51 -13.59
C SER A 333 15.99 -0.38 -12.57
N ARG A 334 17.16 0.03 -13.06
CA ARG A 334 18.30 0.44 -12.25
C ARG A 334 18.82 -0.63 -11.29
N GLY A 335 18.67 -1.91 -11.59
CA GLY A 335 19.17 -3.01 -10.77
C GLY A 335 18.15 -3.59 -9.77
N ALA A 336 16.88 -3.22 -9.90
CA ALA A 336 15.84 -3.67 -8.97
C ALA A 336 15.25 -5.03 -9.32
N TYR A 337 14.53 -5.59 -8.35
CA TYR A 337 13.61 -6.71 -8.57
C TYR A 337 12.22 -6.42 -8.01
N ALA A 338 11.20 -7.04 -8.62
CA ALA A 338 9.83 -7.03 -8.12
C ALA A 338 9.16 -8.39 -8.30
N ARG A 339 8.23 -8.71 -7.37
CA ARG A 339 7.24 -9.77 -7.53
C ARG A 339 5.95 -9.19 -8.09
N ILE A 340 5.44 -9.78 -9.16
CA ILE A 340 4.26 -9.29 -9.87
C ILE A 340 3.28 -10.45 -10.01
N GLU A 341 2.26 -10.47 -9.15
CA GLU A 341 1.42 -11.65 -8.93
C GLU A 341 -0.07 -11.33 -9.07
N HIS A 342 -0.85 -12.23 -9.68
CA HIS A 342 -2.32 -12.15 -9.71
C HIS A 342 -2.95 -10.86 -10.27
N ASN A 343 -2.17 -10.01 -10.94
CA ASN A 343 -2.66 -8.75 -11.47
C ASN A 343 -3.39 -8.95 -12.79
N THR A 344 -4.35 -8.08 -13.06
CA THR A 344 -4.98 -7.92 -14.37
C THR A 344 -4.41 -6.69 -15.05
N PHE A 345 -3.93 -6.86 -16.28
CA PHE A 345 -3.42 -5.79 -17.13
C PHE A 345 -4.29 -5.61 -18.35
N ASP A 346 -4.69 -4.37 -18.66
CA ASP A 346 -5.38 -4.05 -19.90
C ASP A 346 -5.06 -2.64 -20.39
N TYR A 347 -5.08 -2.38 -21.69
CA TYR A 347 -4.75 -1.06 -22.23
C TYR A 347 -3.44 -0.46 -21.66
N ASN A 348 -2.42 -1.29 -21.42
CA ASN A 348 -1.06 -0.87 -21.12
C ASN A 348 -0.22 -1.03 -22.38
N ARG A 349 0.71 -0.11 -22.64
CA ARG A 349 1.67 -0.27 -23.75
C ARG A 349 2.51 -1.51 -23.48
N HIS A 350 3.10 -1.59 -22.29
CA HIS A 350 3.65 -2.83 -21.73
C HIS A 350 2.98 -3.09 -20.39
N ALA A 351 2.45 -4.30 -20.19
CA ALA A 351 1.98 -4.75 -18.88
C ALA A 351 3.15 -4.78 -17.88
N ILE A 352 4.29 -5.34 -18.30
CA ILE A 352 5.51 -5.44 -17.49
C ILE A 352 6.70 -5.05 -18.37
N THR A 353 7.60 -4.22 -17.87
CA THR A 353 8.84 -3.87 -18.60
C THR A 353 10.05 -3.77 -17.67
N GLY A 354 11.22 -4.12 -18.19
CA GLY A 354 12.51 -3.96 -17.51
C GLY A 354 13.54 -3.17 -18.34
N ASP A 355 14.48 -2.50 -17.67
CA ASP A 355 15.65 -1.91 -18.34
C ASP A 355 16.79 -2.91 -18.54
N GLY A 356 17.73 -2.61 -19.46
CA GLY A 356 18.85 -3.50 -19.75
C GLY A 356 19.99 -3.51 -18.73
N ARG A 357 19.84 -2.87 -17.56
CA ARG A 357 20.93 -2.78 -16.58
C ARG A 357 21.08 -4.10 -15.83
N GLU A 358 22.32 -4.58 -15.71
CA GLU A 358 22.63 -5.73 -14.85
C GLU A 358 22.05 -5.55 -13.44
N GLY A 359 21.51 -6.65 -12.89
CA GLY A 359 20.78 -6.68 -11.62
C GLY A 359 19.28 -6.37 -11.75
N THR A 360 18.80 -5.85 -12.89
CA THR A 360 17.36 -5.66 -13.10
C THR A 360 16.70 -7.01 -13.42
N GLY A 361 15.57 -7.32 -12.77
CA GLY A 361 14.81 -8.53 -13.03
C GLY A 361 13.42 -8.54 -12.42
N PHE A 362 12.62 -9.57 -12.67
CA PHE A 362 11.30 -9.72 -12.04
C PHE A 362 10.86 -11.18 -11.94
N LEU A 363 9.97 -11.44 -10.99
CA LEU A 363 9.25 -12.71 -10.84
C LEU A 363 7.76 -12.44 -11.07
N ALA A 364 7.27 -12.76 -12.27
CA ALA A 364 5.90 -12.50 -12.68
C ALA A 364 5.12 -13.81 -12.79
N SER A 365 4.11 -13.99 -11.94
CA SER A 365 3.32 -15.23 -11.92
C SER A 365 1.82 -15.04 -11.81
N HIS A 366 1.07 -15.90 -12.50
CA HIS A 366 -0.39 -15.97 -12.42
C HIS A 366 -1.10 -14.63 -12.70
N ASN A 367 -0.52 -13.77 -13.54
CA ASN A 367 -1.18 -12.56 -14.03
C ASN A 367 -2.07 -12.85 -15.24
N LEU A 368 -3.05 -11.98 -15.47
CA LEU A 368 -3.91 -11.98 -16.64
C LEU A 368 -3.62 -10.73 -17.49
N ILE A 369 -3.14 -10.93 -18.72
CA ILE A 369 -2.91 -9.86 -19.69
C ILE A 369 -4.03 -9.90 -20.74
N LEU A 370 -4.88 -8.88 -20.74
CA LEU A 370 -6.05 -8.77 -21.61
C LEU A 370 -5.68 -8.28 -23.04
N PRO A 371 -6.62 -8.37 -24.01
CA PRO A 371 -6.29 -8.19 -25.42
C PRO A 371 -5.94 -6.77 -25.87
N ASN A 372 -6.26 -5.73 -25.10
CA ASN A 372 -6.37 -4.36 -25.64
C ASN A 372 -5.10 -3.52 -25.49
N GLY A 373 -4.04 -4.11 -24.94
CA GLY A 373 -2.75 -3.44 -24.74
C GLY A 373 -1.93 -3.22 -26.02
N GLY A 374 -0.72 -2.73 -25.81
CA GLY A 374 0.34 -2.73 -26.80
C GLY A 374 0.33 -1.49 -27.68
N TRP A 375 -0.63 -0.58 -27.55
CA TRP A 375 -0.75 0.52 -28.49
C TRP A 375 0.53 1.39 -28.55
N ASN A 376 0.98 1.65 -29.77
CA ASN A 376 2.15 2.45 -30.11
C ASN A 376 1.90 3.10 -31.48
N THR A 377 2.23 4.38 -31.62
CA THR A 377 1.91 5.20 -32.81
C THR A 377 2.67 4.79 -34.07
N ASP A 378 3.87 4.22 -33.94
CA ASP A 378 4.75 3.95 -35.09
C ASP A 378 4.66 2.50 -35.62
N VAL A 379 4.30 1.53 -34.78
CA VAL A 379 4.33 0.10 -35.15
C VAL A 379 3.00 -0.65 -35.05
N TYR A 380 1.87 0.07 -34.87
CA TYR A 380 0.52 -0.51 -34.78
C TYR A 380 0.48 -1.74 -33.85
N HIS A 381 0.66 -1.46 -32.56
CA HIS A 381 0.81 -2.40 -31.45
C HIS A 381 2.21 -3.04 -31.27
N THR A 382 2.73 -3.02 -30.05
CA THR A 382 3.99 -3.60 -29.60
C THR A 382 3.73 -4.73 -28.59
N HIS A 383 4.76 -5.30 -27.98
CA HIS A 383 4.64 -6.43 -27.04
C HIS A 383 4.10 -6.02 -25.67
N GLN A 384 3.73 -6.99 -24.83
CA GLN A 384 3.16 -6.74 -23.49
C GLN A 384 4.14 -6.92 -22.36
N VAL A 385 5.12 -7.82 -22.53
CA VAL A 385 6.21 -8.01 -21.59
C VAL A 385 7.49 -7.64 -22.33
N ASP A 386 8.14 -6.57 -21.91
CA ASP A 386 9.39 -6.11 -22.51
C ASP A 386 10.56 -6.31 -21.55
N MET A 387 11.66 -6.85 -22.06
CA MET A 387 12.95 -6.66 -21.43
C MET A 387 13.86 -5.93 -22.39
N HIS A 388 14.10 -4.65 -22.11
CA HIS A 388 14.98 -3.80 -22.90
C HIS A 388 16.43 -4.32 -22.85
N GLY A 389 17.12 -4.18 -23.97
CA GLY A 389 18.58 -4.20 -24.02
C GLY A 389 19.18 -2.86 -23.56
N ARG A 390 20.47 -2.67 -23.79
CA ARG A 390 21.17 -1.39 -23.62
C ARG A 390 21.04 -0.51 -24.87
N GLU A 391 21.22 0.79 -24.68
CA GLU A 391 21.21 1.80 -25.76
C GLU A 391 22.63 2.11 -26.27
N ASP A 392 23.56 1.16 -26.22
CA ASP A 392 24.98 1.38 -26.52
C ASP A 392 25.48 0.68 -27.80
N CYS A 393 24.60 0.05 -28.58
CA CYS A 393 25.00 -0.71 -29.78
C CYS A 393 25.00 0.10 -31.11
N GLY A 394 25.13 1.43 -31.06
CA GLY A 394 25.30 2.26 -32.26
C GLY A 394 24.01 2.62 -33.01
N ILE A 395 24.08 2.74 -34.35
CA ILE A 395 23.12 3.50 -35.21
C ILE A 395 21.71 2.87 -35.30
N PHE A 396 21.50 1.68 -34.72
CA PHE A 396 20.18 1.03 -34.57
C PHE A 396 19.69 1.01 -33.11
N GLY A 397 20.16 1.96 -32.30
CA GLY A 397 19.96 2.09 -30.85
C GLY A 397 18.51 2.29 -30.41
N SER A 398 17.69 1.26 -30.53
CA SER A 398 16.36 1.19 -29.94
C SER A 398 16.35 0.14 -28.83
N TYR A 399 17.25 0.20 -27.84
CA TYR A 399 17.30 -0.74 -26.71
C TYR A 399 17.16 -2.23 -27.12
N ASN A 400 17.77 -2.63 -28.24
CA ASN A 400 17.51 -3.89 -28.96
C ASN A 400 18.67 -4.89 -28.95
N CYS A 401 19.67 -4.66 -28.10
CA CYS A 401 20.91 -5.42 -28.05
C CYS A 401 21.67 -5.16 -26.74
N GLY A 402 22.75 -5.89 -26.53
CA GLY A 402 23.59 -5.75 -25.34
C GLY A 402 22.94 -6.35 -24.09
N LEU A 403 23.32 -5.89 -22.89
CA LEU A 403 22.78 -6.45 -21.65
C LEU A 403 21.26 -6.23 -21.53
N ALA A 404 20.53 -7.25 -21.10
CA ALA A 404 19.08 -7.21 -20.88
C ALA A 404 18.71 -7.67 -19.47
N GLY A 405 19.28 -7.00 -18.46
CA GLY A 405 19.09 -7.32 -17.05
C GLY A 405 19.83 -8.56 -16.57
N GLU A 406 19.41 -9.08 -15.41
CA GLU A 406 19.98 -10.28 -14.80
C GLU A 406 19.10 -11.52 -15.04
N TYR A 407 17.94 -11.57 -14.41
CA TYR A 407 17.04 -12.73 -14.49
C TYR A 407 15.57 -12.32 -14.47
N MET A 408 14.80 -12.90 -15.38
CA MET A 408 13.35 -12.74 -15.41
C MET A 408 12.68 -14.11 -15.39
N GLU A 409 11.63 -14.25 -14.59
CA GLU A 409 10.71 -15.38 -14.65
C GLU A 409 9.30 -14.89 -15.00
N PHE A 410 8.73 -15.43 -16.08
CA PHE A 410 7.34 -15.25 -16.46
C PHE A 410 6.65 -16.61 -16.44
N ARG A 411 6.02 -16.94 -15.31
CA ARG A 411 5.52 -18.29 -15.02
C ARG A 411 4.01 -18.34 -14.80
N GLY A 412 3.34 -19.26 -15.49
CA GLY A 412 1.92 -19.54 -15.20
C GLY A 412 0.99 -18.35 -15.43
N ASN A 413 1.35 -17.42 -16.30
CA ASN A 413 0.51 -16.29 -16.67
C ASN A 413 -0.45 -16.66 -17.81
N THR A 414 -1.57 -15.95 -17.91
CA THR A 414 -2.50 -16.05 -19.03
C THR A 414 -2.41 -14.80 -19.88
N VAL A 415 -2.13 -14.94 -21.18
CA VAL A 415 -1.97 -13.83 -22.12
C VAL A 415 -2.97 -13.96 -23.26
N LEU A 416 -3.97 -13.07 -23.24
CA LEU A 416 -5.02 -12.97 -24.25
C LEU A 416 -4.65 -12.01 -25.39
N TYR A 417 -3.73 -11.09 -25.11
CA TYR A 417 -3.09 -10.25 -26.11
C TYR A 417 -2.56 -11.08 -27.28
N LYS A 418 -2.87 -10.66 -28.51
CA LYS A 418 -2.45 -11.32 -29.74
C LYS A 418 -2.23 -10.38 -30.93
N ALA A 419 -2.24 -9.06 -30.70
CA ALA A 419 -2.08 -8.10 -31.79
C ALA A 419 -0.66 -8.17 -32.40
N THR A 420 0.36 -8.35 -31.56
CA THR A 420 1.75 -8.69 -31.95
C THR A 420 2.37 -9.67 -30.95
N THR A 421 3.70 -9.72 -30.81
CA THR A 421 4.40 -10.61 -29.87
C THR A 421 3.98 -10.36 -28.42
N ALA A 422 3.79 -11.38 -27.58
CA ALA A 422 3.46 -11.14 -26.16
C ALA A 422 4.69 -10.78 -25.32
N VAL A 423 5.75 -11.60 -25.37
CA VAL A 423 6.97 -11.43 -24.58
C VAL A 423 8.15 -11.17 -25.50
N LYS A 424 8.86 -10.05 -25.30
CA LYS A 424 10.04 -9.70 -26.10
C LYS A 424 11.26 -9.52 -25.22
N LEU A 425 12.34 -10.22 -25.55
CA LEU A 425 13.68 -10.04 -24.99
C LEU A 425 14.55 -9.29 -25.99
N ARG A 426 15.05 -8.12 -25.62
CA ARG A 426 15.71 -7.19 -26.54
C ARG A 426 17.22 -7.11 -26.31
N GLY A 427 17.84 -8.16 -25.79
CA GLY A 427 19.28 -8.27 -25.55
C GLY A 427 19.61 -9.58 -24.83
N THR A 428 20.81 -9.68 -24.26
CA THR A 428 21.28 -10.86 -23.52
C THR A 428 21.27 -10.61 -22.00
N PRO A 429 20.41 -11.28 -21.23
CA PRO A 429 20.43 -11.21 -19.76
C PRO A 429 21.67 -11.92 -19.20
N THR A 430 22.16 -11.49 -18.04
CA THR A 430 23.35 -12.13 -17.44
C THR A 430 23.08 -13.54 -16.90
N VAL A 431 21.81 -13.88 -16.62
CA VAL A 431 21.38 -15.23 -16.22
C VAL A 431 20.40 -15.84 -17.22
N GLY A 432 19.29 -15.17 -17.53
CA GLY A 432 18.27 -15.73 -18.42
C GLY A 432 16.88 -15.14 -18.26
N PHE A 433 16.00 -15.47 -19.21
CA PHE A 433 14.57 -15.17 -19.16
C PHE A 433 13.75 -16.46 -19.34
N ASP A 434 13.23 -16.97 -18.23
CA ASP A 434 12.41 -18.19 -18.24
C ASP A 434 10.94 -17.83 -18.49
N VAL A 435 10.39 -18.31 -19.62
CA VAL A 435 8.96 -18.15 -19.98
C VAL A 435 8.29 -19.50 -19.86
N VAL A 436 7.73 -19.82 -18.69
CA VAL A 436 7.42 -21.22 -18.32
C VAL A 436 5.96 -21.45 -17.94
N GLY A 437 5.32 -22.45 -18.56
CA GLY A 437 4.01 -22.91 -18.12
C GLY A 437 2.88 -21.90 -18.32
N ASN A 438 3.05 -20.91 -19.21
CA ASN A 438 2.04 -19.90 -19.48
C ASN A 438 0.98 -20.40 -20.47
N VAL A 439 -0.14 -19.70 -20.53
CA VAL A 439 -1.21 -19.89 -21.52
C VAL A 439 -1.24 -18.67 -22.45
N PHE A 440 -0.99 -18.88 -23.73
CA PHE A 440 -1.02 -17.84 -24.76
C PHE A 440 -2.15 -18.08 -25.76
N SER A 441 -2.79 -17.00 -26.18
CA SER A 441 -3.70 -17.00 -27.33
C SER A 441 -2.96 -17.11 -28.68
N HIS A 442 -1.65 -16.85 -28.71
CA HIS A 442 -0.83 -16.97 -29.91
C HIS A 442 -0.79 -18.40 -30.44
N PRO A 443 -0.95 -18.61 -31.75
CA PRO A 443 -0.88 -19.94 -32.36
C PRO A 443 0.56 -20.48 -32.51
N TYR A 444 1.57 -19.60 -32.46
CA TYR A 444 2.98 -19.94 -32.66
C TYR A 444 3.84 -19.46 -31.49
N LEU A 445 4.89 -20.22 -31.18
CA LEU A 445 5.82 -19.85 -30.11
C LEU A 445 6.67 -18.65 -30.55
N TYR A 446 7.38 -18.77 -31.67
CA TYR A 446 8.23 -17.73 -32.23
C TYR A 446 7.58 -17.10 -33.48
N PRO A 447 7.92 -15.84 -33.83
CA PRO A 447 7.50 -15.25 -35.10
C PRO A 447 8.10 -16.00 -36.29
N GLY A 448 7.46 -15.91 -37.45
CA GLY A 448 7.88 -16.67 -38.62
C GLY A 448 7.01 -16.43 -39.85
N ILE A 449 7.21 -17.27 -40.87
CA ILE A 449 6.42 -17.28 -42.10
C ILE A 449 5.71 -18.63 -42.21
N THR A 450 4.38 -18.61 -42.28
CA THR A 450 3.55 -19.80 -42.51
C THR A 450 2.60 -19.53 -43.66
N GLY A 451 2.53 -20.42 -44.65
CA GLY A 451 1.63 -20.26 -45.80
C GLY A 451 1.89 -19.01 -46.65
N GLY A 452 3.10 -18.45 -46.62
CA GLY A 452 3.48 -17.25 -47.35
C GLY A 452 3.17 -15.92 -46.64
N ALA A 453 2.62 -15.94 -45.42
CA ALA A 453 2.35 -14.75 -44.60
C ALA A 453 3.22 -14.73 -43.33
N THR A 454 3.64 -13.54 -42.91
CA THR A 454 4.33 -13.33 -41.63
C THR A 454 3.35 -13.41 -40.47
N HIS A 455 3.80 -13.92 -39.33
CA HIS A 455 3.04 -13.94 -38.08
C HIS A 455 3.93 -13.56 -36.90
N SER A 456 3.32 -12.97 -35.85
CA SER A 456 3.96 -12.82 -34.54
C SER A 456 3.93 -14.12 -33.75
N GLY A 457 4.86 -14.28 -32.81
CA GLY A 457 4.91 -15.40 -31.87
C GLY A 457 4.41 -15.01 -30.48
N ALA A 458 4.22 -15.99 -29.59
CA ALA A 458 4.07 -15.72 -28.17
C ALA A 458 5.33 -15.03 -27.59
N VAL A 459 6.50 -15.40 -28.10
CA VAL A 459 7.80 -14.93 -27.64
C VAL A 459 8.70 -14.50 -28.80
N GLU A 460 9.61 -13.58 -28.55
CA GLU A 460 10.62 -13.10 -29.49
C GLU A 460 11.89 -12.69 -28.74
N GLU A 461 13.07 -13.02 -29.27
CA GLU A 461 14.35 -12.50 -28.78
C GLU A 461 15.16 -11.88 -29.92
N THR A 462 15.87 -10.79 -29.64
CA THR A 462 16.80 -10.18 -30.60
C THR A 462 18.21 -10.77 -30.51
N GLU A 463 18.58 -11.31 -29.35
CA GLU A 463 19.88 -11.97 -29.11
C GLU A 463 19.68 -13.40 -28.57
N THR A 464 20.02 -13.65 -27.31
CA THR A 464 19.95 -14.98 -26.67
C THR A 464 19.54 -14.86 -25.21
N GLY A 465 19.12 -15.96 -24.60
CA GLY A 465 18.79 -16.06 -23.18
C GLY A 465 17.31 -16.20 -22.88
N LEU A 466 16.45 -16.31 -23.90
CA LEU A 466 15.04 -16.64 -23.73
C LEU A 466 14.85 -18.17 -23.66
N HIS A 467 14.22 -18.65 -22.59
CA HIS A 467 14.03 -20.07 -22.32
C HIS A 467 12.54 -20.43 -22.21
N PRO A 468 11.79 -20.50 -23.34
CA PRO A 468 10.40 -20.90 -23.30
C PRO A 468 10.26 -22.41 -23.04
N SER A 469 9.45 -22.81 -22.06
CA SER A 469 9.15 -24.22 -21.83
C SER A 469 7.75 -24.46 -21.25
N ALA A 470 7.16 -25.61 -21.55
CA ALA A 470 5.84 -26.02 -21.06
C ALA A 470 4.67 -25.03 -21.30
N ASN A 471 4.82 -24.08 -22.22
CA ASN A 471 3.76 -23.12 -22.55
C ASN A 471 2.66 -23.76 -23.40
N LYS A 472 1.40 -23.42 -23.11
CA LYS A 472 0.24 -23.78 -23.92
C LYS A 472 -0.05 -22.66 -24.91
N LEU A 473 -0.12 -22.99 -26.19
CA LEU A 473 -0.40 -22.07 -27.29
C LEU A 473 -1.81 -22.28 -27.84
N ASN A 474 -2.25 -21.34 -28.67
CA ASN A 474 -3.55 -21.36 -29.36
C ASN A 474 -4.74 -21.53 -28.41
N TRP A 475 -4.62 -21.00 -27.19
CA TRP A 475 -5.71 -21.06 -26.23
C TRP A 475 -6.82 -20.11 -26.68
N GLN A 476 -8.05 -20.62 -26.70
CA GLN A 476 -9.21 -19.86 -27.16
C GLN A 476 -10.03 -19.41 -25.97
N VAL A 477 -10.32 -18.11 -25.89
CA VAL A 477 -11.16 -17.53 -24.82
C VAL A 477 -12.50 -18.27 -24.72
N SER A 478 -13.12 -18.59 -25.86
CA SER A 478 -14.39 -19.33 -25.94
C SER A 478 -14.34 -20.75 -25.34
N SER A 479 -13.16 -21.31 -25.09
CA SER A 479 -12.99 -22.62 -24.45
C SER A 479 -12.94 -22.57 -22.92
N GLY A 480 -12.69 -21.38 -22.35
CA GLY A 480 -12.54 -21.18 -20.92
C GLY A 480 -13.45 -20.11 -20.31
N LEU A 481 -14.09 -19.28 -21.13
CA LEU A 481 -14.99 -18.20 -20.71
C LEU A 481 -16.44 -18.69 -20.62
N ARG A 482 -17.10 -18.31 -19.53
CA ARG A 482 -18.54 -18.40 -19.34
C ARG A 482 -19.05 -17.00 -19.01
N ASP A 483 -19.75 -16.42 -19.97
CA ASP A 483 -20.42 -15.13 -19.75
C ASP A 483 -21.58 -15.31 -18.78
N ASN A 484 -21.82 -14.30 -17.94
CA ASN A 484 -22.92 -14.26 -16.96
C ASN A 484 -22.99 -15.54 -16.11
N ALA A 485 -21.86 -15.95 -15.56
CA ALA A 485 -21.70 -17.21 -14.83
C ALA A 485 -22.38 -17.20 -13.46
N GLY A 486 -22.32 -16.07 -12.74
CA GLY A 486 -22.95 -15.89 -11.44
C GLY A 486 -22.37 -14.69 -10.70
N ASP A 487 -22.97 -14.32 -9.58
CA ASP A 487 -22.50 -13.25 -8.69
C ASP A 487 -21.41 -13.81 -7.75
N PHE A 488 -20.12 -13.69 -8.11
CA PHE A 488 -19.03 -14.27 -7.31
C PHE A 488 -18.59 -13.35 -6.17
N ASN A 489 -18.75 -12.05 -6.34
CA ASN A 489 -18.31 -11.06 -5.38
C ASN A 489 -19.42 -10.74 -4.35
N GLY A 490 -20.69 -11.04 -4.66
CA GLY A 490 -21.86 -10.80 -3.80
C GLY A 490 -22.38 -9.37 -3.89
N ASP A 491 -22.14 -8.68 -5.01
CA ASP A 491 -22.59 -7.30 -5.24
C ASP A 491 -23.99 -7.23 -5.89
N GLY A 492 -24.59 -8.38 -6.19
CA GLY A 492 -25.89 -8.51 -6.83
C GLY A 492 -25.87 -8.40 -8.36
N ALA A 493 -24.72 -8.11 -8.97
CA ALA A 493 -24.49 -8.19 -10.41
C ALA A 493 -24.04 -9.60 -10.80
N ILE A 494 -24.34 -10.00 -12.04
CA ILE A 494 -23.87 -11.28 -12.56
C ILE A 494 -22.51 -11.05 -13.23
N ASP A 495 -21.51 -11.77 -12.78
CA ASP A 495 -20.14 -11.71 -13.28
C ASP A 495 -19.86 -12.78 -14.34
N ASP A 496 -18.84 -12.52 -15.14
CA ASP A 496 -18.24 -13.50 -16.04
C ASP A 496 -17.26 -14.41 -15.29
N PHE A 497 -17.02 -15.61 -15.82
CA PHE A 497 -16.06 -16.56 -15.25
C PHE A 497 -15.08 -17.07 -16.32
N MET A 498 -13.80 -17.14 -15.98
CA MET A 498 -12.75 -17.66 -16.86
C MET A 498 -11.92 -18.76 -16.19
N ALA A 499 -11.89 -19.94 -16.80
CA ALA A 499 -11.00 -21.05 -16.44
C ALA A 499 -9.87 -21.20 -17.46
N THR A 500 -8.66 -20.77 -17.08
CA THR A 500 -7.50 -20.76 -17.98
C THR A 500 -6.70 -22.05 -17.93
N THR A 501 -7.09 -23.02 -17.08
CA THR A 501 -6.32 -24.24 -16.74
C THR A 501 -4.99 -23.98 -16.01
N LEU A 502 -4.77 -22.75 -15.58
CA LEU A 502 -3.74 -22.34 -14.61
C LEU A 502 -4.42 -21.80 -13.36
N GLY A 503 -5.43 -20.96 -13.55
CA GLY A 503 -6.27 -20.45 -12.49
C GLY A 503 -7.69 -20.16 -12.97
N TRP A 504 -8.50 -19.74 -12.01
CA TRP A 504 -9.85 -19.27 -12.21
C TRP A 504 -9.92 -17.78 -11.90
N TRP A 505 -10.72 -17.08 -12.69
CA TRP A 505 -10.93 -15.65 -12.59
C TRP A 505 -12.43 -15.37 -12.70
N PHE A 506 -12.90 -14.32 -12.06
CA PHE A 506 -14.19 -13.73 -12.37
C PHE A 506 -14.01 -12.30 -12.89
N GLY A 507 -14.88 -11.88 -13.79
CA GLY A 507 -14.89 -10.55 -14.37
C GLY A 507 -16.16 -9.82 -13.95
N SER A 508 -16.01 -8.77 -13.15
CA SER A 508 -17.11 -7.87 -12.81
C SER A 508 -17.04 -6.67 -13.75
N ASN A 509 -18.18 -6.31 -14.36
CA ASN A 509 -18.29 -5.28 -15.41
C ASN A 509 -17.63 -3.94 -15.02
N ASP A 510 -17.59 -3.67 -13.73
CA ASP A 510 -17.17 -2.39 -13.17
C ASP A 510 -15.75 -2.42 -12.60
N SER A 511 -15.29 -3.55 -12.07
CA SER A 511 -14.02 -3.61 -11.30
C SER A 511 -12.90 -4.38 -11.99
N GLY A 512 -13.15 -4.96 -13.18
CA GLY A 512 -12.19 -5.71 -13.97
C GLY A 512 -12.20 -7.21 -13.67
N TRP A 513 -11.16 -7.91 -14.13
CA TRP A 513 -10.96 -9.33 -13.84
C TRP A 513 -10.18 -9.53 -12.55
N HIS A 514 -10.59 -10.49 -11.74
CA HIS A 514 -10.04 -10.79 -10.42
C HIS A 514 -9.63 -12.24 -10.33
N TYR A 515 -8.44 -12.48 -9.79
CA TYR A 515 -7.94 -13.81 -9.57
C TYR A 515 -8.67 -14.46 -8.40
N MET A 516 -9.16 -15.69 -8.60
CA MET A 516 -9.82 -16.45 -7.53
C MET A 516 -8.87 -17.45 -6.88
N ARG A 517 -8.26 -18.30 -7.70
CA ARG A 517 -7.42 -19.41 -7.23
C ARG A 517 -6.70 -20.11 -8.38
N ASN A 518 -5.66 -20.84 -8.02
CA ASN A 518 -5.04 -21.83 -8.90
C ASN A 518 -5.96 -23.03 -9.10
N SER A 519 -6.09 -23.44 -10.36
CA SER A 519 -6.90 -24.59 -10.77
C SER A 519 -6.54 -25.04 -12.18
N THR A 520 -6.31 -26.34 -12.34
CA THR A 520 -6.10 -26.96 -13.65
C THR A 520 -7.41 -27.43 -14.29
N VAL A 521 -8.53 -27.30 -13.58
CA VAL A 521 -9.85 -27.75 -14.05
C VAL A 521 -10.34 -26.77 -15.13
N PRO A 522 -10.55 -27.23 -16.38
CA PRO A 522 -11.09 -26.39 -17.45
C PRO A 522 -12.58 -26.11 -17.23
N LEU A 523 -13.13 -25.15 -17.96
CA LEU A 523 -14.56 -24.83 -17.93
C LEU A 523 -15.45 -26.06 -18.17
N SER A 524 -15.03 -26.97 -19.06
CA SER A 524 -15.75 -28.23 -19.33
C SER A 524 -15.80 -29.21 -18.15
N GLY A 525 -14.95 -29.01 -17.14
CA GLY A 525 -14.94 -29.75 -15.87
C GLY A 525 -15.88 -29.18 -14.81
N ILE A 526 -16.46 -28.00 -15.05
CA ILE A 526 -17.45 -27.36 -14.16
C ILE A 526 -18.83 -27.90 -14.52
N ALA A 527 -19.59 -28.28 -13.49
CA ALA A 527 -20.94 -28.81 -13.63
C ALA A 527 -21.99 -27.70 -13.60
N ARG A 528 -21.87 -26.75 -12.66
CA ARG A 528 -22.75 -25.57 -12.53
C ARG A 528 -22.14 -24.50 -11.62
N PHE A 529 -22.71 -23.30 -11.70
CA PHE A 529 -22.49 -22.18 -10.81
C PHE A 529 -23.76 -21.97 -9.97
N THR A 530 -23.64 -21.87 -8.65
CA THR A 530 -24.78 -21.72 -7.72
C THR A 530 -24.29 -21.30 -6.35
N ASP A 531 -25.08 -20.56 -5.59
CA ASP A 531 -24.84 -20.38 -4.15
C ASP A 531 -25.21 -21.68 -3.42
N ALA A 532 -24.23 -22.52 -3.08
CA ALA A 532 -24.44 -23.85 -2.52
C ALA A 532 -24.45 -23.85 -0.99
N ASP A 533 -23.85 -22.85 -0.35
CA ASP A 533 -23.79 -22.68 1.10
C ASP A 533 -24.73 -21.58 1.65
N ALA A 534 -25.48 -20.92 0.76
CA ALA A 534 -26.42 -19.84 1.06
C ALA A 534 -25.74 -18.60 1.68
N ASN A 535 -24.50 -18.31 1.29
CA ASN A 535 -23.74 -17.16 1.78
C ASN A 535 -23.96 -15.87 0.96
N GLY A 536 -24.75 -15.94 -0.13
CA GLY A 536 -25.03 -14.82 -1.02
C GLY A 536 -24.02 -14.63 -2.15
N LYS A 537 -23.06 -15.56 -2.33
CA LYS A 537 -22.09 -15.58 -3.43
C LYS A 537 -22.20 -16.87 -4.23
N THR A 538 -21.70 -16.84 -5.46
CA THR A 538 -21.72 -17.97 -6.38
C THR A 538 -20.57 -18.93 -6.10
N ASP A 539 -20.90 -20.19 -5.81
CA ASP A 539 -19.96 -21.30 -5.74
C ASP A 539 -19.74 -21.97 -7.10
N ILE A 540 -18.58 -22.64 -7.21
CA ILE A 540 -18.22 -23.41 -8.39
C ILE A 540 -18.36 -24.90 -8.08
N VAL A 541 -19.40 -25.53 -8.64
CA VAL A 541 -19.62 -26.97 -8.50
C VAL A 541 -18.90 -27.70 -9.63
N ARG A 542 -17.86 -28.46 -9.30
CA ARG A 542 -17.16 -29.33 -10.25
C ARG A 542 -17.91 -30.64 -10.43
N LYS A 543 -17.61 -31.36 -11.52
CA LYS A 543 -18.16 -32.69 -11.78
C LYS A 543 -17.71 -33.75 -10.75
N ASP A 544 -16.63 -33.50 -10.02
CA ASP A 544 -16.02 -34.40 -9.02
C ASP A 544 -16.11 -33.90 -7.57
N GLY A 545 -16.77 -32.76 -7.30
CA GLY A 545 -16.95 -32.21 -5.95
C GLY A 545 -17.34 -30.72 -5.95
N ILE A 546 -17.71 -30.17 -4.80
CA ILE A 546 -18.06 -28.75 -4.64
C ILE A 546 -16.84 -27.97 -4.16
N ILE A 547 -16.61 -26.78 -4.71
CA ILE A 547 -15.71 -25.77 -4.14
C ILE A 547 -16.60 -24.61 -3.68
N HIS A 548 -16.62 -24.37 -2.38
CA HIS A 548 -17.23 -23.19 -1.79
C HIS A 548 -16.31 -21.98 -1.99
N TYR A 549 -16.87 -20.88 -2.47
CA TYR A 549 -16.21 -19.59 -2.59
C TYR A 549 -16.68 -18.71 -1.42
N SER A 550 -15.74 -18.36 -0.54
CA SER A 550 -15.98 -17.56 0.67
C SER A 550 -15.46 -16.14 0.50
#